data_AF-A0A0M3QVV3-F1
#
_entry.id   AF-A0A0M3QVV3-F1
#
_cell.length_a   1.000
_cell.length_b   1.000
_cell.length_c   1.000
_cell.angle_alpha   90.00
_cell.angle_beta   90.00
_cell.angle_gamma   90.00
#
_symmetry.space_group_name_H-M   'P 1'
#
loop_
_entity.id
_entity.type
_entity.pdbx_description
1 polymer ?
#
loop_
_entity_poly.entity_id
_entity_poly.type
_entity_poly.pdbx_seq_one_letter_code
_entity_poly.pdbx_strand_id
1 'polypeptide(L)'
;MESQRSNNRRGARPSVGYLLFQYQCELTRRHAEPTRLSRTKMHIIDGLVSRTIRQLKQCSVEELQACKRELVYKEQLRDELRAQRRRKQTPAAAAAAPVKAPSTPPKPSHKVRIFGPEIFV
;
A
#
# COMPACT_ATOMS: atom_id res chain seq x y z
N MET A 1 37.29 42.46 5.91
CA MET A 1 37.80 41.14 5.48
C MET A 1 36.60 40.27 5.14
N GLU A 2 36.11 40.43 3.91
CA GLU A 2 35.03 39.64 3.32
C GLU A 2 35.64 38.78 2.21
N SER A 3 35.35 37.48 2.21
CA SER A 3 35.15 36.63 1.02
C SER A 3 35.33 35.16 1.40
N GLN A 4 34.25 34.56 1.90
CA GLN A 4 34.12 33.09 1.89
C GLN A 4 32.67 32.69 1.59
N ARG A 5 32.17 33.13 0.44
CA ARG A 5 30.84 32.79 -0.11
C ARG A 5 30.93 32.44 -1.59
N SER A 6 31.73 31.44 -1.96
CA SER A 6 31.61 30.83 -3.29
C SER A 6 32.47 29.58 -3.36
N ASN A 7 31.90 28.40 -3.07
CA ASN A 7 32.43 27.13 -3.60
C ASN A 7 31.43 25.94 -3.57
N ASN A 8 30.16 26.14 -3.17
CA ASN A 8 29.17 25.03 -3.14
C ASN A 8 28.44 24.74 -4.47
N ARG A 9 28.88 25.30 -5.61
CA ARG A 9 28.17 25.15 -6.91
C ARG A 9 28.86 24.27 -7.95
N ARG A 10 29.78 23.38 -7.54
CA ARG A 10 30.37 22.36 -8.45
C ARG A 10 30.40 21.01 -7.73
N GLY A 11 29.43 20.14 -8.00
CA GLY A 11 29.45 18.74 -7.55
C GLY A 11 28.19 18.19 -6.88
N ALA A 12 27.15 18.99 -6.66
CA ALA A 12 25.89 18.46 -6.12
C ALA A 12 25.19 17.58 -7.17
N ARG A 13 24.97 16.30 -6.84
CA ARG A 13 24.17 15.40 -7.69
C ARG A 13 22.77 15.99 -7.90
N PRO A 14 22.22 15.96 -9.13
CA PRO A 14 20.87 16.44 -9.38
C PRO A 14 19.85 15.75 -8.46
N SER A 15 18.81 16.46 -8.06
CA SER A 15 17.75 15.87 -7.24
C SER A 15 17.00 14.78 -8.02
N VAL A 16 16.42 13.81 -7.30
CA VAL A 16 15.60 12.76 -7.93
C VAL A 16 14.44 13.37 -8.73
N GLY A 17 13.82 14.44 -8.21
CA GLY A 17 12.75 15.16 -8.93
C GLY A 17 13.21 15.73 -10.26
N TYR A 18 14.41 16.33 -10.31
CA TYR A 18 14.97 16.84 -11.56
C TYR A 18 15.29 15.73 -12.56
N LEU A 19 15.85 14.60 -12.10
CA LEU A 19 16.13 13.46 -12.98
C LEU A 19 14.85 12.84 -13.54
N LEU A 20 13.78 12.75 -12.73
CA LEU A 20 12.46 12.29 -13.19
C LEU A 20 11.87 13.24 -14.23
N PHE A 21 11.96 14.54 -14.00
CA PHE A 21 11.56 15.55 -14.98
C PHE A 21 12.35 15.38 -16.29
N GLN A 22 13.68 15.26 -16.22
CA GLN A 22 14.53 15.08 -17.39
C GLN A 22 14.20 13.78 -18.16
N TYR A 23 13.91 12.69 -17.44
CA TYR A 23 13.48 11.42 -18.04
C TYR A 23 12.15 11.57 -18.77
N GLN A 24 11.18 12.27 -18.17
CA GLN A 24 9.90 12.55 -18.80
C GLN A 24 10.05 13.44 -20.04
N CYS A 25 10.88 14.48 -19.99
CA CYS A 25 11.18 15.31 -21.16
C CYS A 25 11.82 14.51 -22.30
N GLU A 26 12.68 13.54 -21.99
CA GLU A 26 13.29 12.70 -23.03
C GLU A 26 12.26 11.73 -23.64
N LEU A 27 11.32 11.20 -22.85
CA LEU A 27 10.24 10.33 -23.33
C LEU A 27 9.29 11.03 -24.30
N THR A 28 9.07 12.34 -24.16
CA THR A 28 8.13 13.08 -25.01
C THR A 28 8.76 13.63 -26.29
N ARG A 29 10.07 13.44 -26.50
CA ARG A 29 10.75 13.88 -27.72
C ARG A 29 10.45 12.96 -28.89
N ARG A 30 10.22 13.56 -30.07
CA ARG A 30 9.98 12.85 -31.35
C ARG A 30 11.12 11.91 -31.75
N HIS A 31 12.34 12.23 -31.32
CA HIS A 31 13.55 11.42 -31.53
C HIS A 31 14.26 11.25 -30.19
N ALA A 32 13.65 10.46 -29.29
CA ALA A 32 14.25 10.10 -28.02
C ALA A 32 15.44 9.17 -28.26
N GLU A 33 16.61 9.51 -27.70
CA GLU A 33 17.80 8.66 -27.81
C GLU A 33 17.73 7.55 -26.76
N PRO A 34 17.60 6.26 -27.15
CA PRO A 34 17.44 5.15 -26.19
C PRO A 34 18.58 5.09 -25.16
N THR A 35 19.79 5.44 -25.59
CA THR A 35 20.99 5.51 -24.75
C THR A 35 20.88 6.61 -23.69
N ARG A 36 20.40 7.81 -24.05
CA ARG A 36 20.22 8.92 -23.10
C ARG A 36 19.15 8.60 -22.08
N LEU A 37 18.06 7.99 -22.53
CA LEU A 37 16.97 7.56 -21.68
C LEU A 37 17.43 6.51 -20.65
N SER A 38 18.21 5.54 -21.11
CA SER A 38 18.80 4.50 -20.26
C SER A 38 19.78 5.07 -19.24
N ARG A 39 20.62 6.04 -19.62
CA ARG A 39 21.53 6.74 -18.68
C ARG A 39 20.77 7.50 -17.59
N THR A 40 19.75 8.27 -17.96
CA THR A 40 18.94 9.01 -16.98
C THR A 40 18.22 8.05 -16.04
N LYS A 41 17.69 6.94 -16.57
CA LYS A 41 17.07 5.87 -15.77
C LYS A 41 18.05 5.24 -14.78
N MET A 42 19.28 4.93 -15.21
CA MET A 42 20.33 4.43 -14.32
C MET A 42 20.61 5.42 -13.19
N HIS A 43 20.76 6.72 -13.48
CA HIS A 43 21.00 7.72 -12.44
C HIS A 43 19.86 7.83 -11.42
N ILE A 44 18.61 7.71 -11.86
CA ILE A 44 17.45 7.68 -10.97
C ILE A 44 17.54 6.45 -10.05
N ILE A 45 17.75 5.27 -10.63
CA ILE A 45 17.84 4.01 -9.89
C ILE A 45 18.99 4.07 -8.88
N ASP A 46 20.19 4.44 -9.31
CA ASP A 46 21.37 4.55 -8.45
C ASP A 46 21.11 5.50 -7.28
N GLY A 47 20.48 6.65 -7.55
CA GLY A 47 20.12 7.63 -6.54
C GLY A 47 19.14 7.10 -5.50
N LEU A 48 18.06 6.46 -5.97
CA LEU A 48 17.01 5.89 -5.14
C LEU A 48 17.53 4.71 -4.31
N VAL A 49 18.15 3.72 -4.95
CA VAL A 49 18.71 2.53 -4.29
C VAL A 49 19.75 2.94 -3.25
N SER A 50 20.68 3.82 -3.60
CA SER A 50 21.69 4.29 -2.65
C SER A 50 21.06 5.03 -1.46
N ARG A 51 20.00 5.82 -1.70
CA ARG A 51 19.27 6.51 -0.64
C ARG A 51 18.57 5.52 0.28
N THR A 52 17.86 4.55 -0.27
CA THR A 52 17.17 3.50 0.49
C THR A 52 18.16 2.67 1.31
N ILE A 53 19.29 2.25 0.74
CA ILE A 53 20.33 1.52 1.47
C ILE A 53 20.84 2.34 2.66
N ARG A 54 21.12 3.64 2.47
CA ARG A 54 21.55 4.50 3.58
C ARG A 54 20.49 4.61 4.68
N GLN A 55 19.23 4.79 4.30
CA GLN A 55 18.11 4.85 5.25
C GLN A 55 17.96 3.54 6.01
N LEU A 56 18.02 2.39 5.34
CA LEU A 56 17.93 1.08 5.99
C LEU A 56 19.09 0.81 6.95
N LYS A 57 20.31 1.26 6.61
CA LYS A 57 21.47 1.16 7.50
C LYS A 57 21.36 2.03 8.76
N GLN A 58 20.61 3.13 8.69
CA GLN A 58 20.42 4.08 9.79
C GLN A 58 19.13 3.84 10.57
N CYS A 59 18.25 2.97 10.07
CA CYS A 59 16.96 2.68 10.69
C CYS A 59 17.16 1.94 12.02
N SER A 60 16.68 2.56 13.09
CA SER A 60 16.67 1.97 14.42
C SER A 60 15.57 0.90 14.56
N VAL A 61 15.72 0.02 15.56
CA VAL A 61 14.69 -0.97 15.88
C VAL A 61 13.37 -0.28 16.29
N GLU A 62 13.45 0.87 16.95
CA GLU A 62 12.29 1.67 17.39
C GLU A 62 11.52 2.23 16.20
N GLU A 63 12.23 2.82 15.22
CA GLU A 63 11.63 3.28 13.97
C GLU A 63 10.99 2.13 13.19
N LEU A 64 11.66 0.97 13.13
CA LEU A 64 11.10 -0.23 12.50
C LEU A 64 9.81 -0.70 13.19
N GLN A 65 9.78 -0.69 14.52
CA GLN A 65 8.58 -1.03 15.29
C GLN A 65 7.47 0.00 15.09
N ALA A 66 7.80 1.29 15.00
CA ALA A 66 6.83 2.35 14.69
C ALA A 66 6.21 2.13 13.30
N CYS A 67 7.03 1.89 12.28
CA CYS A 67 6.56 1.54 10.94
C CYS A 67 5.64 0.32 10.96
N LYS A 68 6.00 -0.74 11.70
CA LYS A 68 5.13 -1.93 11.84
C LYS A 68 3.76 -1.58 12.41
N ARG A 69 3.70 -0.79 13.49
CA ARG A 69 2.43 -0.36 14.12
C ARG A 69 1.58 0.45 13.15
N GLU A 70 2.19 1.39 12.44
CA GLU A 70 1.49 2.23 11.46
C GLU A 70 0.92 1.41 10.31
N LEU A 71 1.68 0.41 9.81
CA LEU A 71 1.25 -0.46 8.72
C LEU A 71 0.02 -1.30 9.12
N VAL A 72 0.04 -1.89 10.31
CA VAL A 72 -1.10 -2.64 10.87
C VAL A 72 -2.32 -1.72 11.02
N TYR A 73 -2.15 -0.53 11.60
CA TYR A 73 -3.25 0.41 11.78
C TYR A 73 -3.87 0.86 10.46
N LYS A 74 -3.04 1.14 9.45
CA LYS A 74 -3.51 1.52 8.10
C LYS A 74 -4.31 0.40 7.44
N GLU A 75 -3.92 -0.86 7.64
CA GLU A 75 -4.67 -2.02 7.15
C GLU A 75 -6.02 -2.15 7.84
N GLN A 76 -6.05 -2.05 9.17
CA GLN A 76 -7.29 -2.07 9.96
C GLN A 76 -8.27 -0.99 9.50
N LEU A 77 -7.80 0.26 9.34
CA LEU A 77 -8.61 1.36 8.82
C LEU A 77 -9.15 1.09 7.41
N ARG A 78 -8.33 0.50 6.53
CA ARG A 78 -8.75 0.16 5.18
C ARG A 78 -9.89 -0.87 5.20
N ASP A 79 -9.84 -1.83 6.11
CA ASP A 79 -10.87 -2.85 6.27
C ASP A 79 -12.14 -2.30 6.91
N GLU A 80 -12.03 -1.40 7.88
CA GLU A 80 -13.17 -0.65 8.42
C GLU A 80 -13.88 0.16 7.34
N LEU A 81 -13.13 0.90 6.50
CA LEU A 81 -13.70 1.65 5.38
C LEU A 81 -14.39 0.74 4.37
N ARG A 82 -13.81 -0.43 4.07
CA ARG A 82 -14.43 -1.44 3.21
C ARG A 82 -15.72 -1.97 3.81
N ALA A 83 -15.74 -2.28 5.11
CA ALA A 83 -16.92 -2.75 5.83
C ALA A 83 -18.02 -1.68 5.85
N GLN A 84 -17.68 -0.42 6.10
CA GLN A 84 -18.63 0.70 6.06
C GLN A 84 -19.23 0.88 4.67
N ARG A 85 -18.44 0.79 3.59
CA ARG A 85 -18.97 0.85 2.22
C ARG A 85 -19.97 -0.26 1.94
N ARG A 86 -19.68 -1.50 2.37
CA ARG A 86 -20.60 -2.64 2.23
C ARG A 86 -21.90 -2.41 3.00
N ARG A 87 -21.83 -1.91 4.25
CA ARG A 87 -23.02 -1.59 5.08
C ARG A 87 -23.89 -0.48 4.48
N LYS A 88 -23.30 0.50 3.79
CA LYS A 88 -24.04 1.56 3.08
C LYS A 88 -24.70 1.06 1.79
N GLN A 89 -24.22 -0.05 1.22
CA GLN A 89 -24.74 -0.63 -0.02
C GLN A 89 -25.81 -1.69 0.22
N THR A 90 -25.98 -2.20 1.45
CA THR A 90 -27.15 -2.98 1.82
C THR A 90 -28.32 -2.04 2.12
N PRO A 91 -29.36 -1.94 1.27
CA PRO A 91 -30.58 -1.26 1.66
C PRO A 91 -31.18 -2.00 2.86
N ALA A 92 -31.77 -1.25 3.78
CA ALA A 92 -32.38 -1.73 5.02
C ALA A 92 -33.57 -2.68 4.79
N ALA A 93 -33.33 -3.88 4.28
CA ALA A 93 -34.32 -4.94 4.07
C ALA A 93 -34.55 -5.82 5.32
N ALA A 94 -34.24 -5.30 6.52
CA ALA A 94 -34.47 -5.98 7.79
C ALA A 94 -35.34 -5.16 8.78
N ALA A 95 -35.95 -4.06 8.33
CA ALA A 95 -36.85 -3.24 9.14
C ALA A 95 -38.31 -3.28 8.62
N ALA A 96 -38.78 -4.46 8.23
CA ALA A 96 -40.20 -4.72 7.97
C ALA A 96 -40.55 -6.17 8.29
N ALA A 97 -40.76 -6.47 9.58
CA ALA A 97 -41.48 -7.67 10.00
C ALA A 97 -42.73 -7.22 10.78
N PRO A 98 -43.94 -7.31 10.20
CA PRO A 98 -45.18 -7.07 10.94
C PRO A 98 -45.62 -8.34 11.68
N VAL A 99 -45.72 -8.20 13.00
CA VAL A 99 -46.68 -8.80 13.95
C VAL A 99 -47.61 -9.91 13.44
N LYS A 100 -47.43 -11.16 13.94
CA LYS A 100 -48.52 -12.01 14.50
C LYS A 100 -47.94 -13.23 15.25
N ALA A 101 -48.31 -13.40 16.52
CA ALA A 101 -48.11 -14.62 17.34
C ALA A 101 -49.44 -15.42 17.40
N PRO A 102 -49.58 -16.62 18.02
CA PRO A 102 -48.62 -17.60 18.59
C PRO A 102 -48.91 -19.08 18.17
N SER A 103 -48.19 -20.04 18.76
CA SER A 103 -48.51 -21.49 18.95
C SER A 103 -47.94 -22.54 17.97
N THR A 104 -46.89 -23.26 18.41
CA THR A 104 -46.86 -24.72 18.69
C THR A 104 -45.41 -25.17 18.94
N PRO A 105 -45.14 -26.09 19.89
CA PRO A 105 -43.77 -26.45 20.25
C PRO A 105 -43.17 -27.46 19.25
N PRO A 106 -41.93 -27.28 18.78
CA PRO A 106 -41.29 -28.26 17.92
C PRO A 106 -40.79 -29.47 18.73
N LYS A 107 -41.20 -30.66 18.28
CA LYS A 107 -40.84 -31.99 18.79
C LYS A 107 -39.31 -32.22 18.67
N PRO A 108 -38.62 -32.80 19.67
CA PRO A 108 -37.19 -33.08 19.55
C PRO A 108 -36.97 -34.25 18.60
N SER A 109 -36.43 -33.98 17.39
CA SER A 109 -35.96 -35.03 16.49
C SER A 109 -34.46 -35.20 16.67
N HIS A 110 -34.08 -36.20 17.44
CA HIS A 110 -32.72 -36.73 17.45
C HIS A 110 -32.41 -37.34 16.08
N LYS A 111 -31.49 -36.72 15.34
CA LYS A 111 -30.79 -37.37 14.24
C LYS A 111 -29.29 -37.19 14.44
N VAL A 112 -28.72 -38.12 15.19
CA VAL A 112 -27.31 -38.48 15.07
C VAL A 112 -27.14 -39.14 13.70
N ARG A 113 -26.31 -38.56 12.84
CA ARG A 113 -25.70 -39.19 11.65
C ARG A 113 -24.28 -38.63 11.56
N ILE A 114 -23.29 -39.30 12.16
CA ILE A 114 -22.54 -40.47 11.66
C ILE A 114 -21.77 -40.13 10.38
N PHE A 115 -20.45 -39.96 10.57
CA PHE A 115 -19.30 -40.36 9.73
C PHE A 115 -19.33 -40.21 8.20
N GLY A 116 -18.30 -39.52 7.69
CA GLY A 116 -17.52 -39.84 6.48
C GLY A 116 -18.23 -39.70 5.11
N PRO A 117 -17.50 -39.60 3.98
CA PRO A 117 -16.21 -40.24 3.71
C PRO A 117 -15.12 -39.33 3.10
N GLU A 118 -13.90 -39.90 3.07
CA GLU A 118 -12.87 -39.91 2.01
C GLU A 118 -12.86 -38.79 0.93
N ILE A 119 -11.77 -38.33 0.31
CA ILE A 119 -10.46 -38.90 -0.07
C ILE A 119 -9.69 -37.70 -0.65
N PHE A 120 -8.42 -37.51 -0.32
CA PHE A 120 -7.45 -36.88 -1.22
C PHE A 120 -6.15 -37.66 -1.08
N VAL A 121 -5.94 -38.59 -2.01
CA VAL A 121 -4.62 -39.03 -2.46
C VAL A 121 -4.38 -38.35 -3.79
#